data_AF-A0A3S1ZSF3-F1
#
_entry.id   AF-A0A3S1ZSF3-F1
#
_cell.length_a   1.000
_cell.length_b   1.000
_cell.length_c   1.000
_cell.angle_alpha   90.00
_cell.angle_beta   90.00
_cell.angle_gamma   90.00
#
_symmetry.space_group_name_H-M   'P 1'
#
loop_
_entity.id
_entity.type
_entity.pdbx_description
1 polymer ?
#
loop_
_entity_poly.entity_id
_entity_poly.type
_entity_poly.pdbx_seq_one_letter_code
_entity_poly.pdbx_strand_id
1 'polypeptide(L)'
;AALYWHAGGAKSDLLAEISGALIASLMTPSDLPDDWRDTIRLLFRRFRARVHEHPRAAPLLGPHIRSNGAPNAPWVEIILTALTQAGFEDQALINAFNSVVGALEGYITMELAADGATEDSEWVETFNAGLDALDPARFPLVTRYLPQMYNRSFVMRWKSGNVAPLEDGYDFLIETLILGLEAQAKPGRNR
;
A
#
# COMPACT_ATOMS: atom_id res chain seq x y z
N ALA A 1 -32.61 -9.29 13.19
CA ALA A 1 -32.13 -8.12 13.95
C ALA A 1 -31.37 -8.61 15.18
N ALA A 2 -30.06 -8.81 15.07
CA ALA A 2 -29.20 -9.26 16.19
C ALA A 2 -27.68 -9.08 15.90
N LEU A 3 -27.28 -8.02 15.19
CA LEU A 3 -25.86 -7.71 14.97
C LEU A 3 -25.43 -6.34 15.50
N TYR A 4 -26.38 -5.52 15.97
CA TYR A 4 -26.08 -4.17 16.49
C TYR A 4 -25.61 -4.15 17.95
N TRP A 5 -25.59 -5.29 18.65
CA TRP A 5 -25.40 -5.35 20.10
C TRP A 5 -24.07 -5.96 20.57
N HIS A 6 -23.21 -6.42 19.65
CA HIS A 6 -21.87 -6.90 20.00
C HIS A 6 -20.72 -6.00 19.51
N ALA A 7 -21.02 -4.90 18.82
CA ALA A 7 -20.05 -3.86 18.51
C ALA A 7 -20.53 -2.57 19.18
N GLY A 8 -20.03 -2.27 20.37
CA GLY A 8 -20.28 -1.02 21.10
C GLY A 8 -19.60 0.21 20.48
N GLY A 9 -19.40 0.23 19.16
CA GLY A 9 -18.72 1.27 18.42
C GLY A 9 -19.51 1.71 17.20
N ALA A 10 -19.26 2.94 16.74
CA ALA A 10 -19.81 3.43 15.48
C ALA A 10 -19.32 2.54 14.32
N LYS A 11 -20.01 2.55 13.17
CA LYS A 11 -19.59 1.81 11.95
C LYS A 11 -18.09 1.99 11.64
N SER A 12 -17.54 3.16 11.90
CA SER A 12 -16.11 3.48 11.77
C SER A 12 -15.18 2.59 12.60
N ASP A 13 -15.63 2.16 13.78
CA ASP A 13 -14.80 1.44 14.75
C ASP A 13 -14.70 -0.03 14.35
N LEU A 14 -15.80 -0.62 13.86
CA LEU A 14 -15.79 -1.92 13.20
C LEU A 14 -14.89 -1.94 11.96
N LEU A 15 -14.89 -0.87 11.16
CA LEU A 15 -14.04 -0.77 9.96
C LEU A 15 -12.55 -0.68 10.33
N ALA A 16 -12.22 0.05 11.42
CA ALA A 16 -10.86 0.11 11.95
C ALA A 16 -10.39 -1.24 12.52
N GLU A 17 -11.28 -2.00 13.19
CA GLU A 17 -10.99 -3.34 13.67
C GLU A 17 -10.74 -4.33 12.52
N ILE A 18 -11.52 -4.27 11.44
CA ILE A 18 -11.30 -5.08 10.23
C ILE A 18 -9.92 -4.77 9.63
N SER A 19 -9.56 -3.49 9.52
CA SER A 19 -8.24 -3.05 9.04
C SER A 19 -7.11 -3.59 9.93
N GLY A 20 -7.24 -3.45 11.25
CA GLY A 20 -6.26 -3.97 12.21
C GLY A 20 -6.12 -5.48 12.17
N ALA A 21 -7.23 -6.23 12.03
CA ALA A 21 -7.22 -7.69 11.96
C ALA A 21 -6.58 -8.23 10.66
N LEU A 22 -6.75 -7.52 9.54
CA LEU A 22 -6.10 -7.86 8.27
C LEU A 22 -4.57 -7.79 8.40
N ILE A 23 -4.06 -6.85 9.21
CA ILE A 23 -2.62 -6.60 9.41
C ILE A 23 -2.03 -7.49 10.52
N ALA A 24 -2.73 -7.63 11.65
CA ALA A 24 -2.24 -8.32 12.84
C ALA A 24 -1.96 -9.82 12.64
N SER A 25 -2.51 -10.42 11.58
CA SER A 25 -2.33 -11.84 11.23
C SER A 25 -1.33 -12.08 10.09
N LEU A 26 -0.71 -11.04 9.55
CA LEU A 26 0.16 -11.18 8.38
C LEU A 26 1.47 -11.87 8.70
N MET A 27 2.06 -11.54 9.83
CA MET A 27 3.35 -12.04 10.26
C MET A 27 3.40 -12.10 11.78
N THR A 28 4.18 -13.04 12.27
CA THR A 28 4.58 -13.17 13.67
C THR A 28 6.09 -12.91 13.78
N PRO A 29 6.63 -12.61 14.96
CA PRO A 29 8.08 -12.49 15.14
C PRO A 29 8.87 -13.73 14.68
N SER A 30 8.28 -14.92 14.73
CA SER A 30 8.89 -16.16 14.20
C SER A 30 8.95 -16.25 12.67
N ASP A 31 8.21 -15.41 11.94
CA ASP A 31 8.27 -15.33 10.48
C ASP A 31 9.41 -14.43 9.98
N LEU A 32 10.07 -13.67 10.86
CA LEU A 32 11.06 -12.65 10.50
C LEU A 32 12.31 -13.30 9.88
N PRO A 33 12.65 -13.00 8.60
CA PRO A 33 13.95 -13.34 8.04
C PRO A 33 15.10 -12.66 8.79
N ASP A 34 16.31 -13.21 8.64
CA ASP A 34 17.52 -12.64 9.24
C ASP A 34 17.90 -11.26 8.65
N ASP A 35 17.64 -11.05 7.35
CA ASP A 35 17.83 -9.76 6.70
C ASP A 35 16.55 -8.91 6.82
N TRP A 36 16.69 -7.71 7.39
CA TRP A 36 15.61 -6.76 7.52
C TRP A 36 14.96 -6.41 6.17
N ARG A 37 15.73 -6.43 5.07
CA ARG A 37 15.21 -6.17 3.72
C ARG A 37 14.17 -7.21 3.33
N ASP A 38 14.45 -8.47 3.64
CA ASP A 38 13.56 -9.57 3.34
C ASP A 38 12.32 -9.54 4.25
N THR A 39 12.46 -9.06 5.49
CA THR A 39 11.30 -8.75 6.34
C THR A 39 10.38 -7.74 5.67
N ILE A 40 10.91 -6.61 5.18
CA ILE A 40 10.10 -5.57 4.54
C ILE A 40 9.45 -6.10 3.25
N ARG A 41 10.20 -6.84 2.39
CA ARG A 41 9.63 -7.47 1.19
C ARG A 41 8.49 -8.43 1.53
N LEU A 42 8.70 -9.30 2.52
CA LEU A 42 7.71 -10.29 2.93
C LEU A 42 6.44 -9.63 3.47
N LEU A 43 6.60 -8.58 4.30
CA LEU A 43 5.48 -7.82 4.84
C LEU A 43 4.64 -7.19 3.72
N PHE A 44 5.27 -6.50 2.78
CA PHE A 44 4.57 -5.88 1.63
C PHE A 44 3.82 -6.92 0.80
N ARG A 45 4.49 -8.03 0.44
CA ARG A 45 3.88 -9.10 -0.35
C ARG A 45 2.67 -9.74 0.36
N ARG A 46 2.80 -10.07 1.65
CA ARG A 46 1.70 -10.66 2.43
C ARG A 46 0.54 -9.67 2.60
N PHE A 47 0.82 -8.40 2.87
CA PHE A 47 -0.20 -7.36 2.98
C PHE A 47 -0.97 -7.20 1.66
N ARG A 48 -0.27 -7.04 0.54
CA ARG A 48 -0.89 -6.96 -0.79
C ARG A 48 -1.77 -8.16 -1.08
N ALA A 49 -1.27 -9.38 -0.89
CA ALA A 49 -2.04 -10.60 -1.12
C ALA A 49 -3.34 -10.61 -0.30
N ARG A 50 -3.25 -10.29 1.00
CA ARG A 50 -4.41 -10.26 1.90
C ARG A 50 -5.44 -9.19 1.53
N VAL A 51 -5.01 -8.01 1.08
CA VAL A 51 -5.95 -6.97 0.65
C VAL A 51 -6.59 -7.34 -0.70
N HIS A 52 -5.88 -8.02 -1.60
CA HIS A 52 -6.44 -8.55 -2.84
C HIS A 52 -7.46 -9.69 -2.62
N GLU A 53 -7.37 -10.45 -1.52
CA GLU A 53 -8.43 -11.39 -1.08
C GLU A 53 -9.71 -10.64 -0.64
N HIS A 54 -9.57 -9.38 -0.24
CA HIS A 54 -10.65 -8.55 0.30
C HIS A 54 -10.66 -7.14 -0.32
N PRO A 55 -10.81 -6.98 -1.65
CA PRO A 55 -10.59 -5.69 -2.32
C PRO A 55 -11.57 -4.59 -1.85
N ARG A 56 -12.77 -4.97 -1.39
CA ARG A 56 -13.76 -4.05 -0.79
C ARG A 56 -13.31 -3.45 0.56
N ALA A 57 -12.28 -4.02 1.19
CA ALA A 57 -11.70 -3.48 2.40
C ALA A 57 -10.64 -2.40 2.11
N ALA A 58 -10.11 -2.31 0.90
CA ALA A 58 -9.03 -1.38 0.58
C ALA A 58 -9.37 0.11 0.82
N PRO A 59 -10.58 0.60 0.49
CA PRO A 59 -10.98 1.97 0.81
C PRO A 59 -11.06 2.27 2.32
N LEU A 60 -11.07 1.23 3.16
CA LEU A 60 -11.14 1.36 4.61
C LEU A 60 -9.77 1.59 5.25
N LEU A 61 -8.68 1.23 4.56
CA LEU A 61 -7.32 1.26 5.09
C LEU A 61 -6.86 2.70 5.39
N GLY A 62 -7.11 3.65 4.47
CA GLY A 62 -6.63 5.04 4.61
C GLY A 62 -7.38 5.90 5.64
N PRO A 63 -8.73 6.04 5.57
CA PRO A 63 -9.49 6.95 6.44
C PRO A 63 -9.79 6.40 7.83
N HIS A 64 -9.63 5.08 8.06
CA HIS A 64 -10.02 4.41 9.30
C HIS A 64 -8.85 3.81 10.08
N ILE A 65 -7.66 4.42 9.98
CA ILE A 65 -6.54 4.24 10.92
C ILE A 65 -6.91 4.86 12.30
N ARG A 66 -8.04 4.45 12.87
CA ARG A 66 -8.45 4.73 14.25
C ARG A 66 -8.33 3.49 15.13
N SER A 67 -7.36 2.63 14.81
CA SER A 67 -6.94 1.53 15.69
C SER A 67 -5.48 1.72 16.08
N ASN A 68 -5.12 2.86 16.69
CA ASN A 68 -3.77 3.06 17.25
C ASN A 68 -3.63 2.44 18.65
N GLY A 69 -4.36 1.35 18.92
CA GLY A 69 -4.44 0.69 20.23
C GLY A 69 -3.54 -0.54 20.37
N ALA A 70 -3.50 -1.12 21.57
CA ALA A 70 -2.69 -2.30 21.92
C ALA A 70 -2.77 -3.52 20.97
N PRO A 71 -3.91 -3.83 20.30
CA PRO A 71 -3.96 -4.92 19.31
C PRO A 71 -3.01 -4.77 18.12
N ASN A 72 -2.53 -3.55 17.85
CA ASN A 72 -1.60 -3.26 16.76
C ASN A 72 -0.12 -3.42 17.14
N ALA A 73 0.19 -3.61 18.42
CA ALA A 73 1.58 -3.76 18.87
C ALA A 73 2.38 -4.86 18.14
N PRO A 74 1.83 -6.05 17.82
CA PRO A 74 2.59 -7.11 17.18
C PRO A 74 3.14 -6.74 15.78
N TRP A 75 2.37 -6.06 14.95
CA TRP A 75 2.84 -5.68 13.62
C TRP A 75 3.76 -4.45 13.66
N VAL A 76 3.52 -3.52 14.60
CA VAL A 76 4.43 -2.41 14.87
C VAL A 76 5.81 -2.94 15.27
N GLU A 77 5.85 -3.95 16.14
CA GLU A 77 7.09 -4.60 16.60
C GLU A 77 7.89 -5.21 15.45
N ILE A 78 7.21 -5.83 14.47
CA ILE A 78 7.84 -6.42 13.28
C ILE A 78 8.60 -5.36 12.47
N ILE A 79 7.95 -4.22 12.20
CA ILE A 79 8.58 -3.13 11.44
C ILE A 79 9.72 -2.49 12.26
N LEU A 80 9.51 -2.24 13.55
CA LEU A 80 10.55 -1.69 14.42
C LEU A 80 11.75 -2.64 14.55
N THR A 81 11.52 -3.95 14.61
CA THR A 81 12.60 -4.96 14.63
C THR A 81 13.43 -4.88 13.36
N ALA A 82 12.79 -4.86 12.19
CA ALA A 82 13.51 -4.73 10.91
C ALA A 82 14.30 -3.41 10.82
N LEU A 83 13.70 -2.28 11.20
CA LEU A 83 14.35 -0.98 11.10
C LEU A 83 15.49 -0.80 12.12
N THR A 84 15.38 -1.39 13.30
CA THR A 84 16.48 -1.39 14.29
C THR A 84 17.63 -2.30 13.84
N GLN A 85 17.34 -3.46 13.24
CA GLN A 85 18.36 -4.28 12.56
C GLN A 85 19.06 -3.52 11.43
N ALA A 86 18.32 -2.67 10.71
CA ALA A 86 18.89 -1.78 9.70
C ALA A 86 19.75 -0.64 10.29
N GLY A 87 19.77 -0.45 11.61
CA GLY A 87 20.58 0.57 12.29
C GLY A 87 19.89 1.93 12.48
N PHE A 88 18.55 1.98 12.37
CA PHE A 88 17.79 3.17 12.73
C PHE A 88 17.55 3.27 14.24
N GLU A 89 17.69 4.49 14.77
CA GLU A 89 17.52 4.82 16.18
C GLU A 89 16.79 6.17 16.32
N ASP A 90 16.28 6.45 17.52
CA ASP A 90 15.66 7.72 17.89
C ASP A 90 14.61 8.23 16.87
N GLN A 91 14.64 9.51 16.54
CA GLN A 91 13.70 10.13 15.60
C GLN A 91 13.82 9.55 14.17
N ALA A 92 15.00 9.06 13.78
CA ALA A 92 15.20 8.47 12.47
C ALA A 92 14.43 7.14 12.34
N LEU A 93 14.36 6.34 13.40
CA LEU A 93 13.54 5.13 13.46
C LEU A 93 12.06 5.44 13.26
N ILE A 94 11.55 6.49 13.92
CA ILE A 94 10.13 6.89 13.79
C ILE A 94 9.82 7.38 12.36
N ASN A 95 10.74 8.13 11.75
CA ASN A 95 10.57 8.61 10.37
C ASN A 95 10.62 7.45 9.36
N ALA A 96 11.54 6.50 9.56
CA ALA A 96 11.63 5.28 8.74
C ALA A 96 10.36 4.42 8.89
N PHE A 97 9.87 4.24 10.12
CA PHE A 97 8.62 3.53 10.39
C PHE A 97 7.45 4.15 9.63
N ASN A 98 7.23 5.47 9.76
CA ASN A 98 6.14 6.15 9.06
C ASN A 98 6.26 6.06 7.53
N SER A 99 7.49 6.03 7.00
CA SER A 99 7.73 5.85 5.56
C SER A 99 7.33 4.45 5.10
N VAL A 100 7.66 3.42 5.89
CA VAL A 100 7.25 2.03 5.63
C VAL A 100 5.73 1.89 5.67
N VAL A 101 5.07 2.38 6.73
CA VAL A 101 3.60 2.28 6.86
C VAL A 101 2.89 3.04 5.74
N GLY A 102 3.32 4.27 5.45
CA GLY A 102 2.74 5.09 4.40
C GLY A 102 2.88 4.44 3.02
N ALA A 103 4.02 3.82 2.72
CA ALA A 103 4.23 3.09 1.46
C ALA A 103 3.39 1.80 1.39
N LEU A 104 3.34 1.04 2.49
CA LEU A 104 2.60 -0.22 2.61
C LEU A 104 1.11 -0.01 2.33
N GLU A 105 0.50 0.94 3.03
CA GLU A 105 -0.94 1.20 2.94
C GLU A 105 -1.30 2.07 1.74
N GLY A 106 -0.50 3.09 1.42
CA GLY A 106 -0.82 4.10 0.42
C GLY A 106 -0.94 3.54 -0.99
N TYR A 107 0.02 2.70 -1.42
CA TYR A 107 0.02 2.17 -2.78
C TYR A 107 -1.18 1.25 -3.04
N ILE A 108 -1.45 0.33 -2.10
CA ILE A 108 -2.56 -0.61 -2.21
C ILE A 108 -3.90 0.09 -2.11
N THR A 109 -4.02 1.09 -1.23
CA THR A 109 -5.21 1.91 -1.16
C THR A 109 -5.47 2.58 -2.50
N MET A 110 -4.49 3.22 -3.12
CA MET A 110 -4.66 3.86 -4.43
C MET A 110 -4.92 2.86 -5.57
N GLU A 111 -4.30 1.69 -5.55
CA GLU A 111 -4.48 0.65 -6.55
C GLU A 111 -5.93 0.11 -6.57
N LEU A 112 -6.55 0.03 -5.40
CA LEU A 112 -7.88 -0.56 -5.19
C LEU A 112 -8.97 0.47 -4.84
N ALA A 113 -8.63 1.77 -4.76
CA ALA A 113 -9.52 2.83 -4.27
C ALA A 113 -10.78 3.05 -5.12
N ALA A 114 -10.71 2.77 -6.42
CA ALA A 114 -11.80 3.03 -7.34
C ALA A 114 -12.48 1.73 -7.77
N ASP A 115 -13.82 1.75 -7.76
CA ASP A 115 -14.60 0.86 -8.61
C ASP A 115 -14.25 1.18 -10.05
N GLY A 116 -13.78 0.19 -10.80
CA GLY A 116 -13.46 0.38 -12.19
C GLY A 116 -14.71 0.73 -12.98
N ALA A 117 -14.56 1.49 -14.07
CA ALA A 117 -15.66 1.72 -14.99
C ALA A 117 -15.94 0.47 -15.85
N THR A 118 -17.14 0.34 -16.40
CA THR A 118 -17.44 -0.70 -17.40
C THR A 118 -16.85 -0.31 -18.76
N GLU A 119 -16.31 -1.28 -19.50
CA GLU A 119 -15.55 -1.04 -20.74
C GLU A 119 -16.34 -0.24 -21.78
N ASP A 120 -17.64 -0.54 -21.94
CA ASP A 120 -18.54 0.14 -22.88
C ASP A 120 -19.31 1.32 -22.25
N SER A 121 -18.82 1.90 -21.14
CA SER A 121 -19.47 3.09 -20.57
C SER A 121 -19.12 4.36 -21.32
N GLU A 122 -20.08 5.29 -21.39
CA GLU A 122 -19.89 6.64 -21.92
C GLU A 122 -18.70 7.36 -21.25
N TRP A 123 -18.46 7.09 -19.96
CA TRP A 123 -17.32 7.62 -19.24
C TRP A 123 -15.99 7.12 -19.82
N VAL A 124 -15.86 5.81 -20.12
CA VAL A 124 -14.64 5.23 -20.70
C VAL A 124 -14.43 5.72 -22.13
N GLU A 125 -15.50 5.80 -22.92
CA GLU A 125 -15.44 6.38 -24.27
C GLU A 125 -14.92 7.82 -24.24
N THR A 126 -15.47 8.65 -23.35
CA THR A 126 -15.04 10.05 -23.16
C THR A 126 -13.59 10.14 -22.68
N PHE A 127 -13.19 9.28 -21.74
CA PHE A 127 -11.81 9.21 -21.25
C PHE A 127 -10.84 8.87 -22.37
N ASN A 128 -11.14 7.85 -23.19
CA ASN A 128 -10.32 7.45 -24.32
C ASN A 128 -10.24 8.54 -25.39
N ALA A 129 -11.38 9.15 -25.76
CA ALA A 129 -11.40 10.25 -26.71
C ALA A 129 -10.55 11.45 -26.24
N GLY A 130 -10.56 11.75 -24.94
CA GLY A 130 -9.73 12.80 -24.35
C GLY A 130 -8.22 12.50 -24.45
N LEU A 131 -7.84 11.23 -24.27
CA LEU A 131 -6.46 10.79 -24.45
C LEU A 131 -6.01 10.83 -25.91
N ASP A 132 -6.86 10.42 -26.84
CA ASP A 132 -6.59 10.45 -28.29
C ASP A 132 -6.47 11.88 -28.83
N ALA A 133 -7.15 12.84 -28.21
CA ALA A 133 -7.11 14.25 -28.57
C ALA A 133 -5.89 15.02 -28.02
N LEU A 134 -4.99 14.37 -27.27
CA LEU A 134 -3.80 15.02 -26.71
C LEU A 134 -2.86 15.49 -27.82
N ASP A 135 -2.60 16.80 -27.86
CA ASP A 135 -1.62 17.39 -28.78
C ASP A 135 -0.18 16.94 -28.43
N PRO A 136 0.52 16.19 -29.31
CA PRO A 136 1.88 15.72 -29.05
C PRO A 136 2.91 16.86 -28.94
N ALA A 137 2.66 18.02 -29.54
CA ALA A 137 3.54 19.18 -29.41
C ALA A 137 3.49 19.76 -28.00
N ARG A 138 2.33 19.70 -27.36
CA ARG A 138 2.11 20.20 -25.99
C ARG A 138 2.40 19.14 -24.92
N PHE A 139 2.12 17.87 -25.21
CA PHE A 139 2.28 16.74 -24.27
C PHE A 139 3.16 15.62 -24.83
N PRO A 140 4.42 15.91 -25.20
CA PRO A 140 5.27 14.96 -25.92
C PRO A 140 5.61 13.71 -25.13
N LEU A 141 5.75 13.80 -23.80
CA LEU A 141 6.06 12.65 -22.95
C LEU A 141 4.83 11.79 -22.67
N VAL A 142 3.68 12.41 -22.40
CA VAL A 142 2.43 11.67 -22.15
C VAL A 142 2.05 10.89 -23.39
N THR A 143 1.97 11.54 -24.55
CA THR A 143 1.63 10.89 -25.82
C THR A 143 2.61 9.77 -26.19
N ARG A 144 3.92 9.98 -25.95
CA ARG A 144 4.96 8.95 -26.19
C ARG A 144 4.80 7.69 -25.33
N TYR A 145 4.45 7.85 -24.05
CA TYR A 145 4.38 6.73 -23.09
C TYR A 145 2.96 6.24 -22.80
N LEU A 146 1.93 6.91 -23.33
CA LEU A 146 0.53 6.58 -23.10
C LEU A 146 0.20 5.10 -23.38
N PRO A 147 0.67 4.48 -24.49
CA PRO A 147 0.39 3.07 -24.75
C PRO A 147 0.87 2.12 -23.63
N GLN A 148 1.98 2.46 -22.96
CA GLN A 148 2.51 1.68 -21.84
C GLN A 148 1.84 2.04 -20.50
N MET A 149 1.38 3.28 -20.35
CA MET A 149 0.77 3.77 -19.10
C MET A 149 -0.71 3.45 -18.97
N TYR A 150 -1.41 3.24 -20.09
CA TYR A 150 -2.85 3.04 -20.13
C TYR A 150 -3.27 1.79 -19.35
N ASN A 151 -4.15 1.97 -18.36
CA ASN A 151 -4.55 0.97 -17.38
C ASN A 151 -3.39 0.34 -16.57
N ARG A 152 -2.18 0.90 -16.66
CA ARG A 152 -0.94 0.43 -15.99
C ARG A 152 -0.26 1.52 -15.14
N SER A 153 -0.95 2.62 -14.88
CA SER A 153 -0.51 3.69 -14.00
C SER A 153 -1.68 4.26 -13.21
N PHE A 154 -1.44 4.81 -12.01
CA PHE A 154 -2.51 5.29 -11.13
C PHE A 154 -3.45 6.32 -11.78
N VAL A 155 -2.94 7.17 -12.67
CA VAL A 155 -3.68 8.33 -13.20
C VAL A 155 -4.11 8.17 -14.66
N MET A 156 -3.60 7.16 -15.38
CA MET A 156 -3.99 6.85 -16.76
C MET A 156 -4.75 5.52 -16.82
N ARG A 157 -5.68 5.31 -15.89
CA ARG A 157 -6.44 4.06 -15.77
C ARG A 157 -7.90 4.31 -15.45
N TRP A 158 -8.72 3.32 -15.77
CA TRP A 158 -10.11 3.23 -15.36
C TRP A 158 -10.51 1.82 -14.93
N LYS A 159 -9.71 0.80 -15.27
CA LYS A 159 -9.81 -0.52 -14.66
C LYS A 159 -9.32 -0.42 -13.21
N SER A 160 -10.02 -1.07 -12.28
CA SER A 160 -9.56 -1.18 -10.88
C SER A 160 -8.40 -2.17 -10.76
N GLY A 161 -7.65 -2.09 -9.66
CA GLY A 161 -6.47 -2.92 -9.41
C GLY A 161 -6.74 -4.41 -9.32
N ASN A 162 -7.99 -4.81 -9.06
CA ASN A 162 -8.43 -6.21 -9.10
C ASN A 162 -8.49 -6.80 -10.52
N VAL A 163 -8.68 -5.96 -11.54
CA VAL A 163 -8.74 -6.37 -12.97
C VAL A 163 -7.43 -6.07 -13.69
N ALA A 164 -6.78 -4.95 -13.35
CA ALA A 164 -5.50 -4.54 -13.90
C ALA A 164 -4.53 -4.16 -12.75
N PRO A 165 -3.87 -5.16 -12.13
CA PRO A 165 -2.96 -4.90 -11.01
C PRO A 165 -1.72 -4.11 -11.45
N LEU A 166 -1.17 -3.29 -10.55
CA LEU A 166 0.07 -2.55 -10.74
C LEU A 166 1.24 -3.24 -10.03
N GLU A 167 1.39 -4.54 -10.25
CA GLU A 167 2.39 -5.37 -9.56
C GLU A 167 3.82 -4.88 -9.81
N ASP A 168 4.19 -4.65 -11.07
CA ASP A 168 5.54 -4.15 -11.42
C ASP A 168 5.88 -2.84 -10.68
N GLY A 169 4.90 -1.92 -10.57
CA GLY A 169 5.08 -0.65 -9.88
C GLY A 169 5.13 -0.79 -8.36
N TYR A 170 4.47 -1.82 -7.82
CA TYR A 170 4.52 -2.15 -6.40
C TYR A 170 5.88 -2.74 -6.01
N ASP A 171 6.41 -3.67 -6.80
CA ASP A 171 7.75 -4.21 -6.60
C ASP A 171 8.80 -3.10 -6.71
N PHE A 172 8.64 -2.20 -7.69
CA PHE A 172 9.50 -1.04 -7.82
C PHE A 172 9.45 -0.12 -6.59
N LEU A 173 8.27 0.09 -5.99
CA LEU A 173 8.13 0.84 -4.73
C LEU A 173 8.89 0.16 -3.58
N ILE A 174 8.74 -1.15 -3.41
CA ILE A 174 9.39 -1.92 -2.33
C ILE A 174 10.90 -1.74 -2.41
N GLU A 175 11.49 -1.97 -3.59
CA GLU A 175 12.94 -1.87 -3.75
C GLU A 175 13.42 -0.41 -3.63
N THR A 176 12.66 0.56 -4.13
CA THR A 176 12.98 1.99 -3.97
C THR A 176 13.00 2.39 -2.49
N LEU A 177 12.01 1.93 -1.72
CA LEU A 177 11.92 2.17 -0.28
C LEU A 177 13.09 1.53 0.45
N ILE A 178 13.39 0.26 0.18
CA ILE A 178 14.51 -0.47 0.80
C ILE A 178 15.84 0.23 0.51
N LEU A 179 16.13 0.55 -0.76
CA LEU A 179 17.36 1.26 -1.13
C LEU A 179 17.45 2.64 -0.48
N GLY A 180 16.32 3.35 -0.37
CA GLY A 180 16.24 4.65 0.32
C GLY A 180 16.46 4.55 1.83
N LEU A 181 16.00 3.47 2.46
CA LEU A 181 16.26 3.15 3.86
C LEU A 181 17.72 2.75 4.07
N GLU A 182 18.30 1.90 3.22
CA GLU A 182 19.71 1.52 3.25
C GLU A 182 20.65 2.73 3.16
N ALA A 183 20.35 3.67 2.28
CA ALA A 183 21.16 4.87 2.11
C ALA A 183 21.12 5.81 3.33
N GLN A 184 20.05 5.73 4.14
CA GLN A 184 19.86 6.54 5.34
C GLN A 184 20.25 5.82 6.63
N ALA A 185 20.28 4.50 6.61
CA ALA A 185 20.76 3.65 7.68
C ALA A 185 22.22 4.01 8.00
N LYS A 186 22.53 4.16 9.28
CA LYS A 186 23.92 4.32 9.69
C LYS A 186 24.58 2.94 9.59
N PRO A 187 25.75 2.81 8.92
CA PRO A 187 26.53 1.58 9.04
C PRO A 187 26.80 1.36 10.54
N GLY A 188 26.41 0.20 11.05
CA GLY A 188 26.65 -0.15 12.45
C GLY A 188 28.10 0.14 12.79
N ARG A 189 28.32 0.93 13.86
CA ARG A 189 29.63 0.98 14.50
C ARG A 189 29.89 -0.43 15.04
N ASN A 190 30.55 -1.27 14.25
CA ASN A 190 31.19 -2.47 14.78
C ASN A 190 32.12 -2.01 15.91
N ARG A 191 31.71 -2.30 17.14
CA ARG A 191 32.57 -2.31 18.33
C ARG A 191 32.89 -3.74 18.65
#